data_AF-K6ZAN1-F1
#
_entry.id   AF-K6ZAN1-F1
#
_cell.length_a   1.000
_cell.length_b   1.000
_cell.length_c   1.000
_cell.angle_alpha   90.00
_cell.angle_beta   90.00
_cell.angle_gamma   90.00
#
_symmetry.space_group_name_H-M   'P 1'
#
loop_
_entity.id
_entity.type
_entity.pdbx_description
1 polymer ?
#
loop_
_entity_poly.entity_id
_entity_poly.type
_entity_poly.pdbx_seq_one_letter_code
_entity_poly.pdbx_strand_id
1 'polypeptide(L)' 'MADKEQWDKRKITLDEVAEKAGIGRATLTRMINKRDYHVGLDIIDKLCDYFNCDINTLLVRAKKDR' A
#
# COMPACT_ATOMS: atom_id res chain seq x y z
N MET A 1 -4.74 -24.22 -13.05
CA MET A 1 -4.84 -24.20 -11.57
C MET A 1 -4.80 -22.74 -11.13
N ALA A 2 -5.88 -22.30 -10.48
CA ALA A 2 -6.05 -21.06 -9.72
C ALA A 2 -5.81 -19.71 -10.43
N ASP A 3 -6.84 -19.29 -11.17
CA ASP A 3 -7.47 -17.96 -11.09
C ASP A 3 -6.78 -16.95 -10.14
N LYS A 4 -5.95 -16.06 -10.69
CA LYS A 4 -5.45 -14.86 -10.00
C LYS A 4 -5.73 -13.59 -10.82
N GLU A 5 -6.79 -13.61 -11.61
CA GLU A 5 -7.27 -12.46 -12.38
C GLU A 5 -8.67 -12.05 -11.94
N GLN A 6 -8.89 -12.02 -10.63
CA GLN A 6 -10.04 -11.36 -10.02
C GLN A 6 -9.53 -10.37 -8.97
N TRP A 7 -8.54 -9.54 -9.34
CA TRP A 7 -8.43 -8.20 -8.75
C TRP A 7 -9.70 -7.47 -9.20
N ASP A 8 -10.71 -7.59 -8.35
CA ASP A 8 -11.98 -6.90 -8.43
C ASP A 8 -11.72 -5.44 -8.85
N LYS A 9 -12.37 -5.00 -9.94
CA LYS A 9 -12.33 -3.62 -10.46
C LYS A 9 -12.96 -2.61 -9.48
N ARG A 10 -12.90 -2.82 -8.17
CA ARG A 10 -13.16 -1.82 -7.15
C ARG A 10 -12.09 -0.76 -7.26
N LYS A 11 -12.52 0.45 -7.62
CA LYS A 11 -11.73 1.66 -7.40
C LYS A 11 -11.59 1.84 -5.90
N ILE A 12 -10.54 1.25 -5.33
CA ILE A 12 -10.17 1.47 -3.94
C ILE A 12 -9.80 2.96 -3.83
N THR A 13 -10.60 3.71 -3.08
CA THR A 13 -10.34 5.12 -2.85
C THR A 13 -9.37 5.27 -1.69
N LEU A 14 -8.62 6.37 -1.71
CA LEU A 14 -7.66 6.73 -0.66
C LEU A 14 -8.32 6.85 0.72
N ASP A 15 -9.60 7.20 0.74
CA ASP A 15 -10.44 7.29 1.94
C ASP A 15 -10.78 5.91 2.49
N GLU A 16 -11.20 4.98 1.63
CA GLU A 16 -11.46 3.60 2.04
C GLU A 16 -10.21 2.90 2.58
N VAL A 17 -9.04 3.13 1.98
CA VAL A 17 -7.77 2.62 2.54
C VAL A 17 -7.48 3.27 3.88
N ALA A 18 -7.71 4.58 4.01
CA ALA A 18 -7.47 5.29 5.26
C ALA A 18 -8.32 4.73 6.40
N GLU A 19 -9.61 4.52 6.15
CA GLU A 19 -10.55 3.98 7.13
C GLU A 19 -10.30 2.50 7.44
N LYS A 20 -10.12 1.66 6.41
CA LYS A 20 -9.98 0.21 6.60
C LYS A 20 -8.60 -0.24 7.06
N ALA A 21 -7.54 0.38 6.55
CA ALA A 21 -6.18 0.09 7.01
C ALA A 21 -5.84 0.84 8.31
N GLY A 22 -6.69 1.77 8.76
CA GLY A 22 -6.43 2.57 9.96
C GLY A 22 -5.24 3.52 9.80
N ILE A 23 -5.06 4.07 8.60
CA ILE A 23 -3.94 4.95 8.24
C ILE A 23 -4.51 6.34 7.97
N GLY A 24 -3.93 7.37 8.56
CA GLY A 24 -4.38 8.74 8.31
C GLY A 24 -4.33 9.10 6.81
N ARG A 25 -5.40 9.68 6.28
CA ARG A 25 -5.47 10.16 4.88
C ARG A 25 -4.32 11.10 4.51
N ALA A 26 -3.85 11.91 5.47
CA ALA A 26 -2.69 12.78 5.29
C ALA A 26 -1.40 12.00 5.06
N THR A 27 -1.21 10.86 5.72
CA THR A 27 -0.06 9.96 5.57
C THR A 27 -0.06 9.31 4.19
N LEU A 28 -1.20 8.76 3.75
CA LEU A 28 -1.35 8.17 2.42
C LEU A 28 -1.15 9.22 1.32
N THR A 29 -1.74 10.40 1.48
CA THR A 29 -1.53 11.53 0.56
C THR A 29 -0.05 11.90 0.46
N ARG A 30 0.68 11.93 1.59
CA ARG A 30 2.12 12.21 1.61
C ARG A 30 2.93 11.12 0.92
N MET A 31 2.62 9.83 1.12
CA MET A 31 3.26 8.73 0.38
C MET A 31 3.13 8.89 -1.13
N ILE A 32 1.93 9.26 -1.59
CA ILE A 32 1.64 9.40 -3.03
C ILE A 32 2.32 10.65 -3.61
N ASN A 33 2.33 11.76 -2.88
CA ASN A 33 2.89 13.02 -3.36
C ASN A 33 4.41 13.15 -3.15
N LYS A 34 4.98 12.44 -2.16
CA LYS A 34 6.42 12.45 -1.85
C LYS A 34 6.99 11.04 -1.93
N ARG A 35 7.86 10.83 -2.93
CA ARG A 35 8.65 9.60 -3.08
C ARG A 35 9.63 9.36 -1.93
N ASP A 36 10.04 10.41 -1.22
CA ASP A 36 10.97 10.36 -0.09
C ASP A 36 10.23 10.43 1.26
N TYR A 37 9.07 9.78 1.35
CA TYR A 37 8.31 9.75 2.59
C TYR A 37 8.65 8.50 3.38
N HIS A 38 9.12 8.70 4.61
CA HIS A 38 9.45 7.62 5.53
C HIS A 38 8.16 7.13 6.19
N VAL A 39 7.86 5.85 5.98
CA VAL A 39 6.68 5.18 6.52
C VAL A 39 7.13 4.20 7.60
N GLY A 40 6.40 4.14 8.71
CA GLY A 40 6.66 3.14 9.74
C GLY A 40 6.32 1.74 9.25
N LEU A 41 7.01 0.72 9.79
CA LEU A 41 6.71 -0.69 9.50
C LEU A 41 5.28 -1.08 9.91
N ASP A 42 4.73 -0.48 10.98
CA ASP A 42 3.31 -0.65 11.39
C ASP A 42 2.32 -0.27 10.27
N ILE A 43 2.64 0.78 9.51
CA ILE A 43 1.79 1.26 8.42
C ILE A 43 1.88 0.30 7.23
N ILE A 44 3.07 -0.24 6.98
CA ILE A 44 3.28 -1.26 5.95
C ILE A 44 2.54 -2.54 6.31
N ASP A 45 2.60 -2.97 7.57
CA ASP A 45 1.92 -4.16 8.09
C ASP A 45 0.40 -4.05 7.91
N LYS A 46 -0.19 -2.92 8.31
CA LYS A 46 -1.61 -2.60 8.08
C LYS A 46 -1.99 -2.60 6.60
N LEU A 47 -1.13 -2.10 5.72
CA LEU A 47 -1.38 -2.16 4.28
C LEU A 47 -1.32 -3.60 3.78
N CYS A 48 -0.35 -4.40 4.24
CA CYS A 48 -0.25 -5.81 3.88
C CYS A 48 -1.47 -6.60 4.35
N ASP A 49 -1.96 -6.35 5.56
CA ASP A 49 -3.18 -6.95 6.11
C ASP A 49 -4.42 -6.52 5.30
N TYR A 50 -4.56 -5.23 5.02
CA TYR A 50 -5.66 -4.68 4.21
C TYR A 50 -5.70 -5.26 2.79
N PHE A 51 -4.55 -5.34 2.11
CA PHE A 51 -4.44 -5.88 0.77
C PHE A 51 -4.32 -7.41 0.77
N ASN A 52 -4.24 -8.03 1.94
CA ASN A 52 -3.97 -9.45 2.15
C ASN A 52 -2.83 -9.96 1.25
N CYS A 53 -1.71 -9.22 1.22
CA CYS A 53 -0.59 -9.45 0.32
C CYS A 53 0.74 -9.51 1.07
N ASP A 54 1.74 -10.12 0.43
CA ASP A 54 3.09 -10.19 1.00
C ASP A 54 3.80 -8.84 0.89
N ILE A 55 4.66 -8.54 1.86
CA ILE A 55 5.44 -7.30 1.93
C ILE A 55 6.27 -7.05 0.66
N ASN A 56 6.76 -8.10 -0.01
CA ASN A 56 7.50 -7.98 -1.28
C ASN A 56 6.61 -7.55 -2.46
N THR A 57 5.29 -7.67 -2.35
CA THR A 57 4.34 -7.16 -3.34
C THR A 57 4.08 -5.67 -3.13
N LEU A 58 4.13 -5.21 -1.88
CA LEU A 58 3.91 -3.82 -1.52
C LEU A 58 5.16 -2.95 -1.70
N LEU A 59 6.33 -3.48 -1.35
CA LEU A 59 7.61 -2.76 -1.35
C LEU A 59 8.57 -3.36 -2.36
N VAL A 60 9.10 -2.49 -3.23
CA VAL A 60 10.23 -2.83 -4.09
C VAL A 60 11.49 -2.15 -3.56
N ARG A 61 12.58 -2.90 -3.51
CA ARG A 61 13.89 -2.31 -3.27
C ARG A 61 14.21 -1.38 -4.44
N ALA A 62 14.11 -0.07 -4.21
CA ALA A 62 14.58 0.93 -5.15
C ALA A 62 16.10 0.75 -5.31
N LYS A 63 16.51 -0.04 -6.30
CA LYS A 63 17.91 -0.01 -6.76
C LYS A 63 18.13 1.39 -7.29
N LYS A 64 18.89 2.18 -6.54
CA LYS A 64 19.51 3.39 -7.06
C LYS A 64 20.59 2.89 -8.04
N ASP A 65 20.19 2.72 -9.29
CA ASP A 65 21.10 2.44 -10.39
C ASP A 65 22.13 3.58 -10.41
N ARG A 66 23.41 3.22 -10.26
CA ARG A 66 24.54 4.13 -10.15
C ARG A 66 25.12 4.37 -11.54
#